data_AF-K0B4R1-F1
#
_entry.id   AF-K0B4R1-F1
#
_cell.length_a   1.000
_cell.length_b   1.000
_cell.length_c   1.000
_cell.angle_alpha   90.00
_cell.angle_beta   90.00
_cell.angle_gamma   90.00
#
_symmetry.space_group_name_H-M   'P 1'
#
loop_
_entity.id
_entity.type
_entity.pdbx_description
1 polymer ?
#
loop_
_entity_poly.entity_id
_entity_poly.type
_entity_poly.pdbx_seq_one_letter_code
_entity_poly.pdbx_strand_id
1 'polypeptide(L)'
;MDEEQQNSEIEKIANLMVHDGVSLDEQDPVKLEKYKNQIKEDCNLNDDDAMKLVYETLLFRKLKSSDSGDLLDKGSDFGAGFS
;
A
#
# COMPACT_ATOMS: atom_id res chain seq x y z
N MET A 1 11.67 -13.77 8.31
CA MET A 1 10.65 -13.88 7.26
C MET A 1 11.39 -13.82 5.95
N ASP A 2 11.10 -14.74 5.04
CA ASP A 2 11.72 -14.76 3.72
C ASP A 2 10.94 -13.86 2.76
N GLU A 3 11.58 -13.40 1.69
CA GLU A 3 10.99 -12.45 0.73
C GLU A 3 9.68 -12.98 0.10
N GLU A 4 9.60 -14.28 -0.18
CA GLU A 4 8.38 -14.90 -0.71
C GLU A 4 7.19 -14.81 0.27
N GLN A 5 7.46 -15.03 1.55
CA GLN A 5 6.44 -14.94 2.59
C GLN A 5 5.99 -13.47 2.78
N GLN A 6 6.93 -12.54 2.75
CA GLN A 6 6.64 -11.10 2.80
C GLN A 6 5.74 -10.67 1.63
N ASN A 7 6.09 -11.06 0.42
CA ASN A 7 5.34 -10.72 -0.79
C ASN A 7 3.92 -11.30 -0.75
N SER A 8 3.76 -12.57 -0.33
CA SER A 8 2.45 -13.20 -0.20
C SER A 8 1.55 -12.48 0.81
N GLU A 9 2.10 -12.03 1.94
CA GLU A 9 1.33 -11.31 2.96
C GLU A 9 0.97 -9.89 2.52
N ILE A 10 1.88 -9.20 1.82
CA ILE A 10 1.59 -7.90 1.20
C ILE A 10 0.41 -8.02 0.22
N GLU A 11 0.41 -9.03 -0.66
CA GLU A 11 -0.69 -9.23 -1.61
C GLU A 11 -2.03 -9.55 -0.91
N LYS A 12 -2.00 -10.39 0.12
CA LYS A 12 -3.18 -10.75 0.92
C LYS A 12 -3.80 -9.53 1.59
N ILE A 13 -2.98 -8.73 2.28
CA ILE A 13 -3.44 -7.50 2.96
C ILE A 13 -3.85 -6.44 1.95
N ALA A 14 -3.17 -6.32 0.81
CA ALA A 14 -3.56 -5.40 -0.25
C ALA A 14 -4.96 -5.70 -0.78
N ASN A 15 -5.26 -6.97 -1.03
CA ASN A 15 -6.59 -7.40 -1.46
C ASN A 15 -7.66 -7.13 -0.40
N LEU A 16 -7.33 -7.36 0.88
CA LEU A 16 -8.23 -7.06 1.99
C LEU A 16 -8.52 -5.55 2.09
N MET A 17 -7.50 -4.70 1.98
CA MET A 17 -7.65 -3.24 1.98
C MET A 17 -8.50 -2.74 0.82
N VAL A 18 -8.39 -3.37 -0.36
CA VAL A 18 -9.25 -3.05 -1.52
C VAL A 18 -10.71 -3.44 -1.23
N HIS A 19 -10.94 -4.64 -0.69
CA HIS A 19 -12.27 -5.12 -0.33
C HIS A 19 -12.93 -4.24 0.76
N ASP A 20 -12.14 -3.77 1.72
CA ASP A 20 -12.58 -2.89 2.81
C ASP A 20 -12.70 -1.41 2.38
N GLY A 21 -12.37 -1.08 1.13
CA GLY A 21 -12.48 0.29 0.58
C GLY A 21 -11.47 1.27 1.17
N VAL A 22 -10.32 0.80 1.65
CA VAL A 22 -9.27 1.64 2.24
C VAL A 22 -8.56 2.44 1.14
N SER A 23 -8.45 3.76 1.37
CA SER A 23 -7.72 4.67 0.49
C SER A 23 -6.25 4.25 0.32
N LEU A 24 -5.66 4.57 -0.84
CA LEU A 24 -4.23 4.38 -1.08
C LEU A 24 -3.37 5.30 -0.20
N ASP A 25 -3.91 6.47 0.15
CA ASP A 25 -3.26 7.47 1.00
C ASP A 25 -3.79 7.44 2.44
N GLU A 26 -4.33 6.30 2.89
CA GLU A 26 -4.77 6.13 4.28
C GLU A 26 -3.57 6.23 5.23
N GLN A 27 -3.67 7.12 6.22
CA GLN A 27 -2.63 7.35 7.23
C GLN A 27 -3.16 7.24 8.66
N ASP A 28 -4.47 7.02 8.84
CA ASP A 28 -5.07 6.89 10.17
C ASP A 28 -4.60 5.59 10.84
N PRO A 29 -3.79 5.66 11.91
CA PRO A 29 -3.26 4.47 12.57
C PRO A 29 -4.37 3.59 13.15
N VAL A 30 -5.53 4.16 13.51
CA VAL A 30 -6.65 3.41 14.08
C VAL A 30 -7.28 2.50 13.03
N LYS A 31 -7.41 2.97 11.79
CA LYS A 31 -7.90 2.15 10.68
C LYS A 31 -6.88 1.11 10.23
N LEU A 32 -5.60 1.44 10.33
CA LEU A 32 -4.50 0.56 9.94
C LEU A 32 -4.21 -0.54 10.97
N GLU A 33 -4.64 -0.36 12.22
CA GLU A 33 -4.39 -1.30 13.31
C GLU A 33 -4.94 -2.71 13.06
N LYS A 34 -6.09 -2.82 12.38
CA LYS A 34 -6.65 -4.13 11.97
C LYS A 34 -5.65 -4.93 11.13
N TYR A 35 -5.04 -4.30 10.14
CA TYR A 35 -4.07 -4.93 9.24
C TYR A 35 -2.76 -5.23 9.95
N LYS A 36 -2.31 -4.32 10.83
CA LYS A 36 -1.14 -4.54 11.69
C LYS A 36 -1.33 -5.81 12.53
N ASN A 37 -2.47 -5.95 13.21
CA ASN A 37 -2.75 -7.10 14.07
C ASN A 37 -2.79 -8.40 13.27
N GLN A 38 -3.35 -8.37 12.06
CA GLN A 38 -3.38 -9.54 11.18
C GLN A 38 -1.98 -9.98 10.74
N ILE A 39 -1.16 -9.04 10.25
CA ILE A 39 0.24 -9.32 9.87
C ILE A 39 1.06 -9.80 11.08
N LYS A 40 0.80 -9.23 12.25
CA LYS A 40 1.46 -9.61 13.50
C LYS A 40 1.18 -11.07 13.84
N GLU A 41 -0.08 -11.51 13.72
CA GLU A 41 -0.48 -12.90 13.95
C GLU A 41 0.05 -13.84 12.86
N ASP A 42 -0.05 -13.45 11.60
CA ASP A 42 0.34 -14.27 10.44
C ASP A 42 1.87 -14.47 10.35
N CYS A 43 2.66 -13.45 10.69
CA CYS A 43 4.13 -13.47 10.56
C CYS A 43 4.87 -13.56 11.90
N ASN A 44 4.15 -13.60 13.03
CA ASN A 44 4.72 -13.58 14.39
C ASN A 44 5.75 -12.45 14.60
N LEU A 45 5.38 -11.24 14.16
CA LEU A 45 6.23 -10.04 14.23
C LEU A 45 5.96 -9.20 15.47
N ASN A 46 6.83 -8.23 15.74
CA ASN A 46 6.53 -7.17 16.71
C ASN A 46 5.62 -6.10 16.07
N ASP A 47 5.12 -5.17 16.88
CA ASP A 47 4.22 -4.11 16.41
C ASP A 47 4.86 -3.21 15.35
N ASP A 48 6.14 -2.87 15.53
CA ASP A 48 6.85 -1.95 14.63
C ASP A 48 7.06 -2.58 13.24
N ASP A 49 7.48 -3.84 13.19
CA ASP A 49 7.73 -4.58 11.95
C ASP A 49 6.41 -4.93 11.25
N ALA A 50 5.35 -5.25 12.00
CA ALA A 50 4.02 -5.41 11.43
C ALA A 50 3.51 -4.10 10.82
N MET A 51 3.72 -2.96 11.49
CA MET A 51 3.30 -1.66 10.95
C MET A 51 4.09 -1.26 9.69
N LYS A 52 5.39 -1.58 9.63
CA LYS A 52 6.19 -1.40 8.41
C LYS A 52 5.59 -2.14 7.22
N LEU A 53 5.17 -3.39 7.40
CA LEU A 53 4.53 -4.18 6.34
C LEU A 53 3.18 -3.60 5.90
N VAL A 54 2.41 -3.01 6.83
CA VAL A 54 1.18 -2.28 6.48
C VAL A 54 1.51 -1.11 5.55
N TYR A 55 2.55 -0.32 5.86
CA TYR A 55 2.97 0.80 5.02
C TYR A 55 3.55 0.36 3.69
N GLU A 56 4.35 -0.72 3.66
CA GLU A 56 4.82 -1.33 2.42
C GLU A 56 3.65 -1.80 1.56
N THR A 57 2.60 -2.33 2.16
CA THR A 57 1.39 -2.74 1.44
C THR A 57 0.68 -1.55 0.80
N LEU A 58 0.56 -0.42 1.51
CA LEU A 58 0.01 0.81 0.93
C LEU A 58 0.86 1.33 -0.24
N LEU A 59 2.19 1.31 -0.09
CA LEU A 59 3.12 1.67 -1.15
C LEU A 59 3.00 0.74 -2.36
N PHE A 60 2.94 -0.57 -2.13
CA PHE A 60 2.73 -1.57 -3.17
C PHE A 60 1.44 -1.31 -3.96
N ARG A 61 0.32 -1.06 -3.25
CA ARG A 61 -0.96 -0.72 -3.88
C ARG A 61 -0.85 0.54 -4.73
N LYS A 62 -0.17 1.57 -4.22
CA LYS A 62 0.05 2.83 -4.93
C LYS A 62 0.87 2.63 -6.21
N LEU A 63 1.98 1.89 -6.14
CA LEU A 63 2.81 1.56 -7.30
C LEU A 63 2.03 0.73 -8.34
N LYS A 64 1.34 -0.32 -7.91
CA LYS A 64 0.47 -1.14 -8.78
C LYS A 64 -0.65 -0.33 -9.44
N SER A 65 -1.20 0.68 -8.75
CA SER A 65 -2.19 1.59 -9.32
C SER A 65 -1.59 2.66 -10.25
N SER A 66 -0.30 2.97 -10.10
CA SER A 66 0.40 3.98 -10.90
C SER A 66 0.92 3.43 -12.22
N ASP A 67 1.18 2.12 -12.31
CA ASP A 67 1.52 1.42 -13.56
C ASP A 67 0.36 1.38 -14.58
N SER A 68 -0.87 1.75 -14.18
CA SER A 68 -1.98 1.96 -15.10
C SER A 68 -2.08 3.44 -15.55
N GLY A 69 -1.14 3.88 -16.38
CA GLY A 69 -1.44 4.79 -17.49
C GLY A 69 -1.52 6.31 -17.28
N ASP A 70 -1.55 6.86 -16.06
CA ASP A 70 -1.88 8.31 -15.91
C ASP A 70 -0.67 9.27 -15.79
N LEU A 71 0.56 8.76 -15.64
CA LEU A 71 1.75 9.63 -15.47
C LEU A 71 2.44 10.02 -16.78
N LEU A 72 2.35 9.18 -17.83
CA LEU A 72 2.94 9.45 -19.14
C LEU A 72 2.03 10.30 -20.04
N ASP A 73 0.71 10.23 -19.86
CA ASP A 73 -0.25 11.00 -20.65
C ASP A 73 -0.32 12.49 -20.26
N LYS A 74 0.15 12.87 -19.06
CA LYS A 74 0.16 14.27 -18.61
C LYS A 74 1.43 15.04 -19.00
N GLY A 75 2.30 14.45 -19.82
CA GLY A 75 3.46 15.13 -20.39
C GLY A 75 3.10 16.31 -21.29
N SER A 76 1.87 16.36 -21.84
CA SER A 76 1.40 17.47 -22.68
C SER A 76 0.90 18.68 -21.89
N ASP A 77 0.54 18.52 -20.61
CA ASP A 77 -0.07 19.59 -19.81
C ASP A 77 0.94 20.51 -19.11
N PHE A 78 2.23 20.16 -19.13
CA PHE A 78 3.30 21.02 -18.61
C PHE A 78 3.72 22.16 -19.57
N GLY A 79 3.08 22.27 -20.74
CA GLY A 79 3.54 23.08 -21.86
C GLY A 79 2.62 24.21 -22.34
N ALA A 80 1.84 24.89 -21.49
CA ALA A 80 1.20 26.16 -21.89
C ALA A 80 0.73 26.98 -20.67
N GLY A 81 1.47 28.01 -20.27
CA GLY A 81 0.98 28.92 -19.24
C GLY A 81 1.96 29.93 -18.65
N PHE A 82 2.81 30.56 -19.45
CA PHE A 82 3.37 31.87 -19.10
C PHE A 82 2.62 32.92 -19.93
N SER A 83 1.79 33.75 -19.29
CA SER A 83 1.27 35.02 -19.80
C SER A 83 1.24 36.03 -18.68
#